data_AF-A0AAN5YZ27-F1
#
_entry.id   AF-A0AAN5YZ27-F1
#
_cell.length_a   1.000
_cell.length_b   1.000
_cell.length_c   1.000
_cell.angle_alpha   90.00
_cell.angle_beta   90.00
_cell.angle_gamma   90.00
#
_symmetry.space_group_name_H-M   'P 1'
#
loop_
_entity.id
_entity.type
_entity.pdbx_description
1 polymer ?
#
loop_
_entity_poly.entity_id
_entity_poly.type
_entity_poly.pdbx_seq_one_letter_code
_entity_poly.pdbx_strand_id
1 'polypeptide(L)'
;MAPQIWLPSEPPKAVGQKALIYYICGNPGLIEYYTDFLSNLRGLLDKMEKNTAYDIYGTNLLGFSDDDHETFNSNNKPWGLNGQVEGMYDKVAAKGEGYDFVILMGHSVGSFIAVEIFHRHMNNPERAPHLKLRHGFLLFPTLTHLARSSNGVQFVLLRRIIPFLDTVASLLARLLLGLLSVASVTWIVQRLLGFTHASADVTARWLKSRDGVLQAVHLGLTELEMICEENWSDELWATAGEENGVPRFFLFYAKKDHWVHDAERKGITERRGHMARIAVDEGDIPHAFCTRQGSDASLEVARRVCEWVKEIDGHKSE
;
A
#
# COMPACT_ATOMS: atom_id res chain seq x y z
N MET A 1 -5.98 6.81 19.04
CA MET A 1 -6.63 6.12 17.90
C MET A 1 -5.66 6.18 16.74
N ALA A 2 -5.40 5.07 16.06
CA ALA A 2 -4.47 5.06 14.94
C ALA A 2 -4.92 6.04 13.83
N PRO A 3 -3.99 6.75 13.18
CA PRO A 3 -4.30 7.60 12.03
C PRO A 3 -5.08 6.84 10.95
N GLN A 4 -6.08 7.52 10.39
CA GLN A 4 -6.92 7.02 9.31
C GLN A 4 -7.27 8.14 8.34
N ILE A 5 -7.51 7.78 7.09
CA ILE A 5 -8.10 8.65 6.08
C ILE A 5 -9.47 8.07 5.71
N TRP A 6 -10.49 8.92 5.77
CA TRP A 6 -11.85 8.58 5.39
C TRP A 6 -12.41 9.69 4.51
N LEU A 7 -12.63 9.36 3.24
CA LEU A 7 -13.12 10.28 2.21
C LEU A 7 -14.38 9.66 1.58
N PRO A 8 -15.55 9.83 2.22
CA PRO A 8 -16.80 9.30 1.68
C PRO A 8 -17.15 10.00 0.36
N SER A 9 -17.86 9.29 -0.51
CA SER A 9 -18.56 9.90 -1.64
C SER A 9 -19.71 10.77 -1.13
N GLU A 10 -19.94 11.92 -1.76
CA GLU A 10 -21.17 12.69 -1.58
C GLU A 10 -22.21 12.16 -2.58
N PRO A 11 -23.17 11.33 -2.14
CA PRO A 11 -23.95 10.52 -3.07
C PRO A 11 -24.80 11.40 -4.00
N PRO A 12 -24.82 11.14 -5.33
CA PRO A 12 -25.91 11.63 -6.17
C PRO A 12 -27.24 11.04 -5.68
N LYS A 13 -28.35 11.78 -5.85
CA LYS A 13 -29.67 11.50 -5.26
C LYS A 13 -30.28 10.12 -5.56
N ALA A 14 -29.67 9.32 -6.45
CA ALA A 14 -30.03 7.93 -6.72
C ALA A 14 -28.77 7.12 -7.07
N VAL A 15 -28.05 6.61 -6.07
CA VAL A 15 -26.89 5.73 -6.30
C VAL A 15 -27.39 4.29 -6.52
N GLY A 16 -26.90 3.64 -7.59
CA GLY A 16 -27.23 2.25 -7.91
C GLY A 16 -26.36 1.23 -7.19
N GLN A 17 -25.10 1.57 -6.85
CA GLN A 17 -24.17 0.72 -6.10
C GLN A 17 -23.26 1.53 -5.17
N LYS A 18 -22.89 0.95 -4.02
CA LYS A 18 -21.93 1.49 -3.07
C LYS A 18 -20.66 0.65 -3.04
N ALA A 19 -19.52 1.26 -3.35
CA ALA A 19 -18.22 0.60 -3.40
C ALA A 19 -17.24 1.20 -2.37
N LEU A 20 -16.33 0.38 -1.87
CA LEU A 20 -15.23 0.81 -1.01
C LEU A 20 -13.90 0.64 -1.73
N ILE A 21 -13.11 1.70 -1.80
CA ILE A 21 -11.68 1.62 -2.13
C ILE A 21 -10.93 1.61 -0.80
N TYR A 22 -10.41 0.45 -0.40
CA TYR A 22 -9.62 0.29 0.81
C TYR A 22 -8.13 0.40 0.48
N TYR A 23 -7.46 1.43 1.00
CA TYR A 23 -6.04 1.69 0.79
C TYR A 23 -5.16 0.98 1.84
N ILE A 24 -4.13 0.28 1.36
CA ILE A 24 -3.12 -0.44 2.15
C ILE A 24 -1.75 0.18 1.89
N CYS A 25 -1.17 0.75 2.94
CA CYS A 25 0.10 1.47 2.88
C CYS A 25 1.28 0.57 2.52
N GLY A 26 2.32 1.16 1.90
CA GLY A 26 3.66 0.58 1.82
C GLY A 26 4.44 0.72 3.13
N ASN A 27 5.72 0.33 3.16
CA ASN A 27 6.60 0.48 4.32
C ASN A 27 7.46 1.77 4.19
N PRO A 28 7.49 2.69 5.19
CA PRO A 28 6.77 2.69 6.46
C PRO A 28 5.24 2.80 6.33
N GLY A 29 4.53 2.00 7.12
CA GLY A 29 3.07 1.78 7.08
C GLY A 29 2.20 2.92 7.61
N LEU A 30 2.45 4.15 7.17
CA LEU A 30 1.79 5.37 7.66
C LEU A 30 0.87 5.94 6.58
N ILE A 31 -0.42 6.09 6.90
CA ILE A 31 -1.45 6.53 5.95
C ILE A 31 -1.28 8.01 5.59
N GLU A 32 -0.73 8.81 6.48
CA GLU A 32 -0.60 10.26 6.28
C GLU A 32 0.31 10.63 5.11
N TYR A 33 1.24 9.76 4.70
CA TYR A 33 2.01 9.96 3.46
C TYR A 33 1.11 10.10 2.24
N TYR A 34 -0.04 9.42 2.24
CA TYR A 34 -0.91 9.32 1.07
C TYR A 34 -2.03 10.36 1.05
N THR A 35 -2.01 11.34 1.96
CA THR A 35 -3.05 12.38 2.09
C THR A 35 -3.28 13.13 0.77
N ASP A 36 -2.21 13.62 0.14
CA ASP A 36 -2.31 14.38 -1.11
C ASP A 36 -2.82 13.49 -2.25
N PHE A 37 -2.31 12.26 -2.35
CA PHE A 37 -2.74 11.29 -3.36
C PHE A 37 -4.23 10.94 -3.24
N LEU A 38 -4.69 10.55 -2.04
CA LEU A 38 -6.07 10.13 -1.82
C LEU A 38 -7.05 11.31 -1.94
N SER A 39 -6.63 12.52 -1.56
CA SER A 39 -7.43 13.74 -1.76
C SER A 39 -7.58 14.09 -3.24
N ASN A 40 -6.49 13.99 -4.02
CA ASN A 40 -6.55 14.17 -5.48
C ASN A 40 -7.46 13.13 -6.13
N LEU A 41 -7.37 11.86 -5.71
CA LEU A 41 -8.24 10.80 -6.20
C LEU A 41 -9.71 11.08 -5.87
N ARG A 42 -10.03 11.46 -4.62
CA ARG A 42 -11.39 11.84 -4.20
C ARG A 42 -11.97 12.92 -5.11
N GLY A 43 -11.23 14.02 -5.32
CA GLY A 43 -11.68 15.12 -6.17
C GLY A 43 -11.83 14.78 -7.66
N LEU A 44 -11.14 13.72 -8.14
CA LEU A 44 -11.36 13.17 -9.48
C LEU A 44 -12.60 12.28 -9.54
N LEU A 45 -12.82 11.45 -8.52
CA LEU A 45 -13.99 10.58 -8.41
C LEU A 45 -15.28 11.39 -8.25
N ASP A 46 -15.28 12.48 -7.48
CA ASP A 46 -16.46 13.37 -7.30
C ASP A 46 -17.03 13.89 -8.64
N LYS A 47 -16.15 14.04 -9.64
CA LYS A 47 -16.54 14.51 -10.99
C LYS A 47 -17.01 13.38 -11.91
N MET A 48 -16.70 12.14 -11.55
CA MET A 48 -16.87 10.96 -12.40
C MET A 48 -18.02 10.08 -11.93
N GLU A 49 -18.21 9.96 -10.62
CA GLU A 49 -19.25 9.15 -9.99
C GLU A 49 -20.65 9.49 -10.51
N LYS A 50 -21.38 8.47 -10.92
CA LYS A 50 -22.75 8.57 -11.43
C LYS A 50 -23.64 7.49 -10.83
N ASN A 51 -23.30 6.23 -11.14
CA ASN A 51 -24.09 5.06 -10.75
C ASN A 51 -23.51 4.34 -9.54
N THR A 52 -22.19 4.38 -9.39
CA THR A 52 -21.45 3.81 -8.26
C THR A 52 -20.88 4.94 -7.42
N ALA A 53 -21.15 4.93 -6.11
CA ALA A 53 -20.48 5.81 -5.14
C ALA A 53 -19.27 5.08 -4.56
N TYR A 54 -18.07 5.65 -4.67
CA TYR A 54 -16.85 5.05 -4.15
C TYR A 54 -16.43 5.76 -2.88
N ASP A 55 -16.55 5.13 -1.72
CA ASP A 55 -15.91 5.64 -0.53
C ASP A 55 -14.42 5.26 -0.54
N ILE A 56 -13.53 6.16 -0.10
CA ILE A 56 -12.11 5.85 0.09
C ILE A 56 -11.81 5.76 1.59
N TYR A 57 -11.14 4.69 1.99
CA TYR A 57 -10.69 4.50 3.37
C TYR A 57 -9.28 3.94 3.41
N GLY A 58 -8.48 4.35 4.40
CA GLY A 58 -7.19 3.73 4.68
C GLY A 58 -6.75 3.98 6.11
N THR A 59 -5.88 3.11 6.62
CA THR A 59 -5.28 3.23 7.96
C THR A 59 -3.80 2.89 7.90
N ASN A 60 -3.08 3.20 8.98
CA ASN A 60 -1.75 2.64 9.19
C ASN A 60 -1.78 1.11 9.16
N LEU A 61 -0.65 0.53 8.75
CA LEU A 61 -0.32 -0.86 9.06
C LEU A 61 -0.15 -1.02 10.58
N LEU A 62 -0.23 -2.26 11.08
CA LEU A 62 -0.18 -2.55 12.51
C LEU A 62 1.19 -2.20 13.09
N GLY A 63 1.23 -1.66 14.31
CA GLY A 63 2.47 -1.37 15.04
C GLY A 63 3.19 -0.09 14.63
N PHE A 64 2.60 0.71 13.73
CA PHE A 64 3.20 1.97 13.26
C PHE A 64 2.70 3.18 14.05
N SER A 65 1.64 3.05 14.84
CA SER A 65 1.21 4.05 15.82
C SER A 65 1.41 3.51 17.24
N ASP A 66 2.14 4.23 18.09
CA ASP A 66 2.40 3.80 19.46
C ASP A 66 1.11 3.60 20.30
N ASP A 67 0.00 4.19 19.85
CA ASP A 67 -1.36 4.06 20.43
C ASP A 67 -2.08 2.76 20.01
N ASP A 68 -1.60 2.04 19.00
CA ASP A 68 -2.26 0.86 18.44
C ASP A 68 -1.77 -0.47 19.03
N HIS A 69 -0.76 -0.41 19.91
CA HIS A 69 -0.17 -1.59 20.53
C HIS A 69 0.55 -1.28 21.85
N GLU A 70 0.69 -2.32 22.68
CA GLU A 70 1.61 -2.27 23.82
C GLU A 70 3.07 -2.19 23.33
N THR A 71 3.95 -1.60 24.13
CA THR A 71 5.38 -1.47 23.80
C THR A 71 5.99 -2.80 23.37
N PHE A 72 6.71 -2.79 22.25
CA PHE A 72 7.38 -4.01 21.79
C PHE A 72 8.50 -4.43 22.74
N ASN A 73 8.61 -5.73 22.94
CA ASN A 73 9.60 -6.37 23.79
C ASN A 73 9.77 -7.84 23.37
N SER A 74 10.50 -8.64 24.16
CA SER A 74 10.73 -10.06 23.84
C SER A 74 9.45 -10.89 23.73
N ASN A 75 8.40 -10.51 24.47
CA ASN A 75 7.12 -11.22 24.56
C ASN A 75 6.04 -10.61 23.65
N ASN A 76 6.17 -9.32 23.30
CA ASN A 76 5.31 -8.64 22.35
C ASN A 76 6.14 -8.13 21.18
N LYS A 77 6.25 -8.94 20.12
CA LYS A 77 7.15 -8.65 18.99
C LYS A 77 6.48 -7.72 17.97
N PRO A 78 7.28 -6.99 17.17
CA PRO A 78 6.74 -6.25 16.04
C PRO A 78 6.01 -7.15 15.04
N TRP A 79 5.08 -6.58 14.29
CA TRP A 79 4.28 -7.30 13.32
C TRP A 79 5.07 -7.58 12.04
N GLY A 80 5.38 -8.86 11.77
CA GLY A 80 5.90 -9.28 10.47
C GLY A 80 4.84 -9.27 9.37
N LEU A 81 5.24 -9.52 8.12
CA LEU A 81 4.34 -9.45 6.95
C LEU A 81 3.10 -10.34 7.06
N ASN A 82 3.21 -11.58 7.57
CA ASN A 82 2.03 -12.42 7.78
C ASN A 82 1.05 -11.84 8.81
N GLY A 83 1.57 -11.23 9.88
CA GLY A 83 0.74 -10.53 10.87
C GLY A 83 0.06 -9.30 10.28
N GLN A 84 0.74 -8.57 9.39
CA GLN A 84 0.14 -7.47 8.63
C GLN A 84 -0.99 -7.97 7.72
N VAL A 85 -0.80 -9.06 6.99
CA VAL A 85 -1.87 -9.65 6.16
C VAL A 85 -3.09 -9.99 7.00
N GLU A 86 -2.90 -10.70 8.12
CA GLU A 86 -4.00 -11.13 8.99
C GLU A 86 -4.78 -9.94 9.57
N GLY A 87 -4.10 -8.99 10.22
CA GLY A 87 -4.83 -7.89 10.84
C GLY A 87 -5.36 -6.86 9.82
N MET A 88 -4.72 -6.70 8.66
CA MET A 88 -5.30 -5.89 7.59
C MET A 88 -6.52 -6.57 6.95
N TYR A 89 -6.55 -7.90 6.84
CA TYR A 89 -7.75 -8.64 6.44
C TYR A 89 -8.88 -8.34 7.43
N ASP A 90 -8.65 -8.45 8.74
CA ASP A 90 -9.68 -8.16 9.74
C ASP A 90 -10.23 -6.72 9.61
N LYS A 91 -9.37 -5.74 9.39
CA LYS A 91 -9.78 -4.34 9.17
C LYS A 91 -10.57 -4.16 7.86
N VAL A 92 -10.14 -4.79 6.78
CA VAL A 92 -10.84 -4.78 5.49
C VAL A 92 -12.22 -5.43 5.62
N ALA A 93 -12.30 -6.59 6.25
CA ALA A 93 -13.56 -7.29 6.49
C ALA A 93 -14.53 -6.45 7.31
N ALA A 94 -14.06 -5.83 8.40
CA ALA A 94 -14.87 -4.95 9.23
C ALA A 94 -15.35 -3.70 8.47
N LYS A 95 -14.48 -3.06 7.68
CA LYS A 95 -14.84 -1.84 6.95
C LYS A 95 -15.68 -2.12 5.70
N GLY A 96 -15.53 -3.29 5.09
CA GLY A 96 -16.24 -3.71 3.88
C GLY A 96 -17.71 -4.08 4.09
N GLU A 97 -18.20 -4.10 5.33
CA GLU A 97 -19.61 -4.37 5.62
C GLU A 97 -20.52 -3.26 5.05
N GLY A 98 -21.62 -3.68 4.41
CA GLY A 98 -22.59 -2.77 3.80
C GLY A 98 -22.18 -2.18 2.44
N TYR A 99 -21.09 -2.66 1.84
CA TYR A 99 -20.70 -2.32 0.46
C TYR A 99 -21.09 -3.43 -0.51
N ASP A 100 -21.48 -3.05 -1.73
CA ASP A 100 -21.77 -3.98 -2.82
C ASP A 100 -20.50 -4.69 -3.30
N PHE A 101 -19.36 -3.99 -3.22
CA PHE A 101 -18.03 -4.55 -3.45
C PHE A 101 -16.92 -3.69 -2.87
N VAL A 102 -15.75 -4.31 -2.71
CA VAL A 102 -14.52 -3.68 -2.23
C VAL A 102 -13.43 -3.81 -3.29
N ILE A 103 -12.71 -2.70 -3.51
CA ILE A 103 -11.47 -2.63 -4.25
C ILE A 103 -10.33 -2.47 -3.24
N LEU A 104 -9.36 -3.38 -3.25
CA LEU A 104 -8.14 -3.21 -2.44
C LEU A 104 -7.11 -2.45 -3.25
N MET A 105 -6.61 -1.35 -2.71
CA MET A 105 -5.56 -0.56 -3.32
C MET A 105 -4.31 -0.62 -2.46
N GLY A 106 -3.25 -1.27 -2.94
CA GLY A 106 -2.00 -1.42 -2.22
C GLY A 106 -0.89 -0.59 -2.85
N HIS A 107 0.03 -0.05 -2.03
CA HIS A 107 1.29 0.50 -2.52
C HIS A 107 2.48 -0.33 -2.02
N SER A 108 3.44 -0.66 -2.90
CA SER A 108 4.65 -1.41 -2.53
C SER A 108 4.27 -2.73 -1.83
N VAL A 109 4.77 -2.98 -0.61
CA VAL A 109 4.36 -4.16 0.21
C VAL A 109 2.85 -4.22 0.45
N GLY A 110 2.14 -3.09 0.49
CA GLY A 110 0.69 -3.05 0.58
C GLY A 110 0.00 -3.74 -0.61
N SER A 111 0.65 -3.79 -1.78
CA SER A 111 0.18 -4.57 -2.93
C SER A 111 0.27 -6.08 -2.68
N PHE A 112 1.38 -6.54 -2.09
CA PHE A 112 1.52 -7.95 -1.67
C PHE A 112 0.45 -8.31 -0.65
N ILE A 113 0.24 -7.46 0.35
CA ILE A 113 -0.81 -7.64 1.36
C ILE A 113 -2.20 -7.74 0.71
N ALA A 114 -2.51 -6.86 -0.26
CA ALA A 114 -3.78 -6.91 -0.97
C ALA A 114 -3.98 -8.25 -1.71
N VAL A 115 -2.98 -8.72 -2.46
CA VAL A 115 -3.04 -10.01 -3.19
C VAL A 115 -3.19 -11.18 -2.23
N GLU A 116 -2.47 -11.18 -1.10
CA GLU A 116 -2.60 -12.19 -0.06
C GLU A 116 -3.99 -12.22 0.59
N ILE A 117 -4.60 -11.05 0.83
CA ILE A 117 -5.98 -10.98 1.34
C ILE A 117 -6.94 -11.62 0.33
N PHE A 118 -6.81 -11.31 -0.96
CA PHE A 118 -7.60 -11.98 -2.00
C PHE A 118 -7.40 -13.49 -1.98
N HIS A 119 -6.15 -13.96 -1.95
CA HIS A 119 -5.82 -15.38 -1.94
C HIS A 119 -6.43 -16.11 -0.73
N ARG A 120 -6.24 -15.57 0.48
CA ARG A 120 -6.78 -16.16 1.72
C ARG A 120 -8.30 -16.11 1.77
N HIS A 121 -8.91 -15.03 1.26
CA HIS A 121 -10.36 -14.92 1.20
C HIS A 121 -10.97 -15.91 0.21
N MET A 122 -10.37 -16.11 -0.96
CA MET A 122 -10.82 -17.13 -1.93
C MET A 122 -10.73 -18.56 -1.36
N ASN A 123 -9.67 -18.87 -0.60
CA ASN A 123 -9.51 -20.18 0.01
C ASN A 123 -10.38 -20.40 1.26
N ASN A 124 -10.83 -19.32 1.92
CA ASN A 124 -11.66 -19.37 3.12
C ASN A 124 -12.69 -18.22 3.14
N PRO A 125 -13.73 -18.29 2.28
CA PRO A 125 -14.73 -17.21 2.17
C PRO A 125 -15.58 -17.06 3.44
N GLU A 126 -15.73 -18.14 4.22
CA GLU A 126 -16.51 -18.18 5.47
C GLU A 126 -15.94 -17.27 6.58
N ARG A 127 -14.66 -16.85 6.48
CA ARG A 127 -14.08 -15.89 7.42
C ARG A 127 -14.78 -14.53 7.39
N ALA A 128 -15.25 -14.11 6.21
CA ALA A 128 -15.91 -12.82 6.02
C ALA A 128 -16.91 -12.93 4.85
N PRO A 129 -18.04 -13.65 5.02
CA PRO A 129 -18.94 -13.98 3.91
C PRO A 129 -19.62 -12.75 3.29
N HIS A 130 -19.67 -11.63 4.03
CA HIS A 130 -20.18 -10.35 3.53
C HIS A 130 -19.17 -9.59 2.66
N LEU A 131 -17.89 -9.90 2.77
CA LEU A 131 -16.82 -9.19 2.08
C LEU A 131 -16.77 -9.59 0.61
N LYS A 132 -17.09 -8.65 -0.28
CA LYS A 132 -17.11 -8.87 -1.73
C LYS A 132 -15.89 -8.23 -2.39
N LEU A 133 -14.74 -8.89 -2.35
CA LEU A 133 -13.53 -8.40 -3.00
C LEU A 133 -13.62 -8.55 -4.52
N ARG A 134 -13.59 -7.43 -5.26
CA ARG A 134 -13.77 -7.43 -6.72
C ARG A 134 -12.51 -7.10 -7.52
N HIS A 135 -11.84 -6.00 -7.19
CA HIS A 135 -10.63 -5.58 -7.91
C HIS A 135 -9.48 -5.24 -6.96
N GLY A 136 -8.25 -5.42 -7.44
CA GLY A 136 -7.02 -5.03 -6.76
C GLY A 136 -6.22 -4.02 -7.58
N PHE A 137 -6.00 -2.83 -7.01
CA PHE A 137 -5.17 -1.77 -7.60
C PHE A 137 -3.79 -1.80 -6.93
N LEU A 138 -2.80 -2.33 -7.64
CA LEU A 138 -1.47 -2.63 -7.13
C LEU A 138 -0.49 -1.57 -7.65
N LEU A 139 -0.18 -0.59 -6.81
CA LEU A 139 0.66 0.56 -7.13
C LEU A 139 2.10 0.27 -6.74
N PHE A 140 3.01 0.36 -7.71
CA PHE A 140 4.44 0.10 -7.59
C PHE A 140 4.72 -1.22 -6.84
N PRO A 141 4.13 -2.34 -7.28
CA PRO A 141 3.94 -3.50 -6.41
C PRO A 141 5.22 -4.33 -6.25
N THR A 142 5.52 -4.74 -5.02
CA THR A 142 6.64 -5.64 -4.68
C THR A 142 6.14 -7.07 -4.53
N LEU A 143 5.79 -7.72 -5.65
CA LEU A 143 5.15 -9.05 -5.64
C LEU A 143 6.13 -10.23 -5.65
N THR A 144 7.36 -10.04 -6.15
CA THR A 144 8.37 -11.10 -6.24
C THR A 144 9.77 -10.60 -5.96
N HIS A 145 10.61 -11.52 -5.48
CA HIS A 145 12.04 -11.41 -5.21
C HIS A 145 12.53 -10.01 -4.79
N LEU A 146 11.94 -9.46 -3.72
CA LEU A 146 12.34 -8.15 -3.21
C LEU A 146 13.84 -8.10 -2.87
N ALA A 147 14.40 -9.22 -2.40
CA ALA A 147 15.82 -9.38 -2.09
C ALA A 147 16.76 -9.20 -3.30
N ARG A 148 16.27 -9.31 -4.54
CA ARG A 148 17.07 -9.08 -5.77
C ARG A 148 17.05 -7.62 -6.23
N SER A 149 16.16 -6.79 -5.69
CA SER A 149 16.15 -5.35 -5.97
C SER A 149 17.42 -4.68 -5.46
N SER A 150 17.81 -3.53 -6.04
CA SER A 150 19.02 -2.82 -5.61
C SER A 150 19.01 -2.52 -4.11
N ASN A 151 17.87 -2.07 -3.58
CA ASN A 151 17.71 -1.81 -2.14
C ASN A 151 17.60 -3.10 -1.32
N GLY A 152 16.94 -4.14 -1.85
CA GLY A 152 16.86 -5.44 -1.19
C GLY A 152 18.23 -6.08 -0.98
N VAL A 153 19.13 -6.00 -1.97
CA VAL A 153 20.51 -6.50 -1.86
C VAL A 153 21.28 -5.76 -0.76
N GLN A 154 21.15 -4.42 -0.70
CA GLN A 154 21.79 -3.61 0.36
C GLN A 154 21.26 -4.00 1.74
N PHE A 155 19.96 -4.23 1.86
CA PHE A 155 19.34 -4.59 3.13
C PHE A 155 19.70 -6.01 3.58
N VAL A 156 19.79 -6.97 2.65
CA VAL A 156 20.31 -8.33 2.92
C VAL A 156 21.77 -8.26 3.40
N LEU A 157 22.60 -7.41 2.78
CA LEU A 157 23.98 -7.20 3.20
C LEU A 157 24.06 -6.61 4.61
N LEU A 158 23.28 -5.56 4.89
CA LEU A 158 23.21 -4.94 6.22
C LEU A 158 22.76 -5.94 7.30
N ARG A 159 21.73 -6.73 7.02
CA ARG A 159 21.25 -7.79 7.91
C ARG A 159 22.35 -8.80 8.23
N ARG A 160 23.17 -9.17 7.24
CA ARG A 160 24.27 -10.14 7.44
C ARG A 160 25.39 -9.58 8.31
N ILE A 161 25.67 -8.28 8.21
CA ILE A 161 26.74 -7.62 8.95
C ILE A 161 26.29 -7.26 10.37
N ILE A 162 25.03 -6.87 10.55
CA ILE A 162 24.50 -6.33 11.81
C ILE A 162 23.45 -7.32 12.36
N PRO A 163 23.80 -8.16 13.35
CA PRO A 163 22.80 -9.00 14.02
C PRO A 163 21.79 -8.10 14.76
N PHE A 164 20.52 -8.51 14.78
CA PHE A 164 19.41 -7.74 15.37
C PHE A 164 19.27 -6.32 14.77
N LEU A 165 19.39 -6.21 13.44
CA LEU A 165 19.37 -4.96 12.69
C LEU A 165 18.20 -4.03 13.07
N ASP A 166 17.02 -4.60 13.31
CA ASP A 166 15.81 -3.87 13.73
C ASP A 166 15.99 -3.15 15.08
N THR A 167 16.52 -3.85 16.07
CA THR A 167 16.83 -3.31 17.40
C THR A 167 17.94 -2.26 17.33
N VAL A 168 19.00 -2.54 16.56
CA VAL A 168 20.14 -1.61 16.38
C VAL A 168 19.68 -0.33 15.68
N ALA A 169 18.90 -0.43 14.61
CA ALA A 169 18.39 0.73 13.88
C ALA A 169 17.49 1.60 14.77
N SER A 170 16.60 0.98 15.55
CA SER A 170 15.76 1.70 16.51
C SER A 170 16.58 2.41 17.59
N LEU A 171 17.61 1.75 18.15
CA LEU A 171 18.50 2.36 19.14
C LEU A 171 19.26 3.55 18.54
N LEU A 172 19.83 3.39 17.35
CA LEU A 172 20.55 4.46 16.66
C LEU A 172 19.65 5.66 16.35
N ALA A 173 18.42 5.43 15.89
CA ALA A 173 17.45 6.50 15.66
C ALA A 173 17.18 7.30 16.95
N ARG A 174 16.95 6.60 18.07
CA ARG A 174 16.75 7.25 19.38
C ARG A 174 17.98 8.01 19.86
N LEU A 175 19.18 7.46 19.71
CA LEU A 175 20.42 8.11 20.13
C LEU A 175 20.73 9.36 19.31
N LEU A 176 20.60 9.28 17.98
CA LEU A 176 20.95 10.37 17.08
C LEU A 176 19.89 11.49 17.07
N LEU A 177 18.62 11.13 17.16
CA LEU A 177 17.50 12.07 17.01
C LEU A 177 16.83 12.43 18.35
N GLY A 178 17.22 11.79 19.45
CA GLY A 178 16.58 11.96 20.76
C GLY A 178 16.62 13.40 21.27
N LEU A 179 17.75 14.10 21.05
CA LEU A 179 17.94 15.49 21.48
C LEU A 179 17.31 16.52 20.53
N LEU A 180 16.91 16.11 19.33
CA LEU A 180 16.33 17.00 18.34
C LEU A 180 14.81 17.11 18.53
N SER A 181 14.25 18.31 18.37
CA SER A 181 12.79 18.46 18.33
C SER A 181 12.21 17.82 17.05
N VAL A 182 10.91 17.50 17.04
CA VAL A 182 10.23 17.03 15.81
C VAL A 182 10.43 18.04 14.68
N ALA A 183 10.24 19.33 14.94
CA ALA A 183 10.43 20.40 13.94
C ALA A 183 11.86 20.43 13.37
N SER A 184 12.88 20.19 14.21
CA SER A 184 14.27 20.10 13.75
C SER A 184 14.48 18.91 12.82
N VAL A 185 13.94 17.74 13.15
CA VAL A 185 14.03 16.54 12.31
C VAL A 185 13.23 16.75 11.01
N THR A 186 12.03 17.34 11.07
CA THR A 186 11.22 17.71 9.90
C THR A 186 12.02 18.58 8.94
N TRP A 187 12.67 19.63 9.44
CA TRP A 187 13.50 20.51 8.63
C TRP A 187 14.67 19.77 7.98
N ILE A 188 15.37 18.90 8.73
CA ILE A 188 16.48 18.07 8.19
C ILE A 188 15.97 17.15 7.08
N VAL A 189 14.89 16.41 7.33
CA VAL A 189 14.30 15.49 6.36
C VAL A 189 13.86 16.23 5.10
N GLN A 190 13.18 17.37 5.26
CA GLN A 190 12.72 18.18 4.14
C GLN A 190 13.88 18.63 3.25
N ARG A 191 15.00 19.07 3.85
CA ARG A 191 16.17 19.58 3.12
C ARG A 191 17.00 18.47 2.47
N LEU A 192 17.20 17.35 3.16
CA LEU A 192 18.06 16.27 2.68
C LEU A 192 17.36 15.32 1.71
N LEU A 193 16.08 15.01 1.95
CA LEU A 193 15.33 14.04 1.14
C LEU A 193 14.45 14.70 0.07
N GLY A 194 14.35 16.03 0.06
CA GLY A 194 13.50 16.77 -0.88
C GLY A 194 12.00 16.53 -0.66
N PHE A 195 11.62 16.14 0.56
CA PHE A 195 10.23 15.83 0.90
C PHE A 195 9.37 17.08 0.98
N THR A 196 8.05 16.94 0.75
CA THR A 196 7.10 18.00 1.13
C THR A 196 7.17 18.25 2.63
N HIS A 197 6.75 19.42 3.10
CA HIS A 197 6.72 19.67 4.54
C HIS A 197 5.84 18.63 5.27
N ALA A 198 4.70 18.27 4.67
CA ALA A 198 3.81 17.26 5.23
C ALA A 198 4.48 15.88 5.33
N SER A 199 5.07 15.37 4.24
CA SER A 199 5.74 14.06 4.23
C SER A 199 6.99 14.06 5.11
N ALA A 200 7.72 15.17 5.19
CA ALA A 200 8.85 15.32 6.10
C ALA A 200 8.41 15.28 7.57
N ASP A 201 7.27 15.89 7.89
CA ASP A 201 6.72 15.89 9.25
C ASP A 201 6.23 14.50 9.67
N VAL A 202 5.57 13.77 8.77
CA VAL A 202 5.21 12.35 8.99
C VAL A 202 6.46 11.51 9.25
N THR A 203 7.50 11.66 8.42
CA THR A 203 8.78 10.97 8.59
C THR A 203 9.43 11.31 9.92
N ALA A 204 9.45 12.58 10.31
CA ALA A 204 10.06 13.03 11.56
C ALA A 204 9.33 12.49 12.80
N ARG A 205 7.99 12.49 12.79
CA ARG A 205 7.18 11.89 13.86
C ARG A 205 7.42 10.39 13.97
N TRP A 206 7.52 9.69 12.84
CA TRP A 206 7.85 8.26 12.80
C TRP A 206 9.26 7.94 13.30
N LEU A 207 10.28 8.69 12.85
CA LEU A 207 11.66 8.51 13.30
C LEU A 207 11.81 8.72 14.82
N LYS A 208 10.95 9.55 15.39
CA LYS A 208 10.92 9.87 16.82
C LYS A 208 9.90 9.04 17.62
N SER A 209 9.09 8.19 16.99
CA SER A 209 8.11 7.39 17.71
C SER A 209 8.79 6.30 18.54
N ARG A 210 8.05 5.75 19.51
CA ARG A 210 8.56 4.71 20.39
C ARG A 210 8.91 3.47 19.57
N ASP A 211 8.02 3.00 18.71
CA ASP A 211 8.21 1.68 18.11
C ASP A 211 8.24 1.67 16.57
N GLY A 212 8.00 2.82 15.92
CA GLY A 212 7.84 2.89 14.47
C GLY A 212 9.07 2.46 13.67
N VAL A 213 10.28 2.85 14.08
CA VAL A 213 11.51 2.44 13.38
C VAL A 213 11.75 0.93 13.54
N LEU A 214 11.52 0.41 14.74
CA LEU A 214 11.66 -1.01 15.02
C LEU A 214 10.67 -1.82 14.16
N GLN A 215 9.40 -1.40 14.13
CA GLN A 215 8.35 -2.01 13.31
C GLN A 215 8.68 -1.99 11.81
N ALA A 216 9.15 -0.85 11.27
CA ALA A 216 9.46 -0.72 9.85
C ALA A 216 10.60 -1.64 9.41
N VAL A 217 11.68 -1.68 10.19
CA VAL A 217 12.85 -2.52 9.89
C VAL A 217 12.50 -3.99 10.06
N HIS A 218 11.74 -4.34 11.11
CA HIS A 218 11.27 -5.71 11.31
C HIS A 218 10.38 -6.18 10.14
N LEU A 219 9.42 -5.36 9.73
CA LEU A 219 8.57 -5.66 8.58
C LEU A 219 9.42 -5.86 7.32
N GLY A 220 10.34 -4.94 7.02
CA GLY A 220 11.24 -5.03 5.85
C GLY A 220 12.12 -6.28 5.86
N LEU A 221 12.57 -6.74 7.03
CA LEU A 221 13.30 -8.02 7.16
C LEU A 221 12.41 -9.21 6.79
N THR A 222 11.16 -9.23 7.25
CA THR A 222 10.22 -10.31 6.93
C THR A 222 9.73 -10.27 5.48
N GLU A 223 9.64 -9.08 4.88
CA GLU A 223 9.35 -8.90 3.45
C GLU A 223 10.40 -9.59 2.58
N LEU A 224 11.68 -9.43 2.90
CA LEU A 224 12.78 -10.06 2.14
C LEU A 224 12.79 -11.59 2.23
N GLU A 225 12.25 -12.16 3.31
CA GLU A 225 12.15 -13.60 3.49
C GLU A 225 10.95 -14.20 2.75
N MET A 226 9.81 -13.52 2.80
CA MET A 226 8.55 -14.06 2.27
C MET A 226 8.28 -13.67 0.82
N ILE A 227 8.71 -12.50 0.36
CA ILE A 227 8.51 -12.02 -1.03
C ILE A 227 9.63 -12.58 -1.91
N CYS A 228 9.60 -13.90 -2.10
CA CYS A 228 10.53 -14.65 -2.93
C CYS A 228 9.89 -14.97 -4.29
N GLU A 229 9.09 -16.04 -4.35
CA GLU A 229 8.49 -16.50 -5.61
C GLU A 229 6.98 -16.28 -5.63
N GLU A 230 6.47 -15.98 -6.82
CA GLU A 230 5.04 -15.87 -7.06
C GLU A 230 4.40 -17.26 -7.02
N ASN A 231 3.70 -17.59 -5.94
CA ASN A 231 3.06 -18.90 -5.77
C ASN A 231 1.53 -18.87 -5.93
N TRP A 232 0.97 -17.76 -6.42
CA TRP A 232 -0.47 -17.61 -6.59
C TRP A 232 -0.98 -18.32 -7.85
N SER A 233 -2.12 -18.99 -7.73
CA SER A 233 -2.76 -19.71 -8.84
C SER A 233 -3.27 -18.76 -9.92
N ASP A 234 -3.34 -19.25 -11.16
CA ASP A 234 -3.96 -18.53 -12.28
C ASP A 234 -5.41 -18.14 -11.97
N GLU A 235 -6.13 -18.96 -11.22
CA GLU A 235 -7.49 -18.69 -10.75
C GLU A 235 -7.59 -17.39 -9.94
N LEU A 236 -6.61 -17.10 -9.08
CA LEU A 236 -6.57 -15.83 -8.33
C LEU A 236 -6.56 -14.64 -9.29
N TRP A 237 -5.79 -14.74 -10.37
CA TRP A 237 -5.62 -13.67 -11.36
C TRP A 237 -6.75 -13.60 -12.38
N ALA A 238 -7.32 -14.75 -12.76
CA ALA A 238 -8.36 -14.90 -13.77
C ALA A 238 -9.70 -14.34 -13.32
N THR A 239 -9.99 -14.53 -12.05
CA THR A 239 -11.36 -14.41 -11.58
C THR A 239 -11.66 -12.95 -11.28
N ALA A 240 -12.46 -12.21 -12.03
CA ALA A 240 -13.22 -11.10 -11.44
C ALA A 240 -14.61 -11.10 -12.05
N GLY A 241 -15.24 -12.27 -12.03
CA GLY A 241 -16.44 -12.50 -12.80
C GLY A 241 -16.11 -12.50 -14.29
N GLU A 242 -16.59 -13.52 -14.98
CA GLU A 242 -16.79 -13.47 -16.42
C GLU A 242 -17.86 -12.41 -16.82
N GLU A 243 -18.33 -11.59 -15.87
CA GLU A 243 -19.13 -10.41 -16.09
C GLU A 243 -18.23 -9.29 -16.67
N ASN A 244 -18.13 -9.27 -18.00
CA ASN A 244 -17.84 -8.10 -18.83
C ASN A 244 -16.35 -7.83 -19.18
N GLY A 245 -15.44 -8.76 -18.92
CA GLY A 245 -14.07 -8.74 -19.48
C GLY A 245 -13.08 -7.77 -18.83
N VAL A 246 -13.42 -7.20 -17.65
CA VAL A 246 -12.52 -6.36 -16.85
C VAL A 246 -11.69 -7.24 -15.89
N PRO A 247 -10.36 -7.09 -15.83
CA PRO A 247 -9.53 -7.98 -15.01
C PRO A 247 -9.65 -7.73 -13.49
N ARG A 248 -9.27 -8.73 -12.68
CA ARG A 248 -9.22 -8.58 -11.21
C ARG A 248 -8.17 -7.57 -10.79
N PHE A 249 -6.98 -7.65 -11.35
CA PHE A 249 -5.85 -6.85 -10.91
C PHE A 249 -5.40 -5.83 -11.96
N PHE A 250 -5.13 -4.64 -11.45
CA PHE A 250 -4.52 -3.53 -12.17
C PHE A 250 -3.20 -3.20 -11.51
N LEU A 251 -2.11 -3.26 -12.27
CA LEU A 251 -0.76 -3.04 -11.78
C LEU A 251 -0.21 -1.78 -12.43
N PHE A 252 0.40 -0.92 -11.62
CA PHE A 252 1.13 0.24 -12.11
C PHE A 252 2.57 0.21 -11.62
N TYR A 253 3.52 0.09 -12.55
CA TYR A 253 4.94 0.09 -12.22
C TYR A 253 5.59 1.44 -12.54
N ALA A 254 6.58 1.83 -11.74
CA ALA A 254 7.50 2.89 -12.15
C ALA A 254 8.34 2.42 -13.33
N LYS A 255 8.74 3.35 -14.18
CA LYS A 255 9.70 3.11 -15.25
C LYS A 255 11.05 2.65 -14.69
N LYS A 256 11.52 3.35 -13.66
CA LYS A 256 12.73 3.05 -12.89
C LYS A 256 12.35 2.85 -11.44
N ASP A 257 12.59 1.66 -10.91
CA ASP A 257 12.27 1.30 -9.54
C ASP A 257 13.45 0.60 -8.88
N HIS A 258 13.90 1.10 -7.73
CA HIS A 258 15.00 0.48 -6.98
C HIS A 258 14.55 -0.63 -6.03
N TRP A 259 13.24 -0.79 -5.86
CA TRP A 259 12.59 -1.82 -5.06
C TRP A 259 11.99 -2.94 -5.90
N VAL A 260 11.75 -2.71 -7.18
CA VAL A 260 11.29 -3.75 -8.12
C VAL A 260 12.35 -3.97 -9.19
N HIS A 261 12.94 -5.16 -9.21
CA HIS A 261 13.93 -5.49 -10.23
C HIS A 261 13.25 -5.63 -11.60
N ASP A 262 13.83 -5.04 -12.66
CA ASP A 262 13.21 -5.01 -14.00
C ASP A 262 12.84 -6.40 -14.54
N ALA A 263 13.66 -7.41 -14.25
CA ALA A 263 13.40 -8.80 -14.63
C ALA A 263 12.15 -9.38 -13.94
N GLU A 264 11.90 -9.00 -12.69
CA GLU A 264 10.73 -9.46 -11.92
C GLU A 264 9.45 -8.83 -12.47
N ARG A 265 9.48 -7.51 -12.73
CA ARG A 265 8.38 -6.82 -13.45
C ARG A 265 8.10 -7.50 -14.78
N LYS A 266 9.14 -7.77 -15.58
CA LYS A 266 8.99 -8.42 -16.89
C LYS A 266 8.38 -9.82 -16.76
N GLY A 267 8.83 -10.60 -15.78
CA GLY A 267 8.29 -11.94 -15.51
C GLY A 267 6.80 -11.91 -15.15
N ILE A 268 6.37 -10.96 -14.33
CA ILE A 268 4.94 -10.77 -14.02
C ILE A 268 4.16 -10.34 -15.28
N THR A 269 4.72 -9.42 -16.08
CA THR A 269 4.06 -9.00 -17.33
C THR A 269 3.90 -10.16 -18.32
N GLU A 270 4.94 -10.99 -18.48
CA GLU A 270 4.91 -12.16 -19.37
C GLU A 270 3.92 -13.22 -18.87
N ARG A 271 3.87 -13.49 -17.56
CA ARG A 271 2.94 -14.49 -16.98
C ARG A 271 1.50 -14.01 -16.87
N ARG A 272 1.28 -12.75 -16.51
CA ARG A 272 -0.04 -12.22 -16.06
C ARG A 272 -0.63 -11.16 -16.97
N GLY A 273 0.12 -10.64 -17.95
CA GLY A 273 -0.35 -9.54 -18.81
C GLY A 273 -1.60 -9.85 -19.65
N HIS A 274 -1.94 -11.13 -19.81
CA HIS A 274 -3.18 -11.55 -20.46
C HIS A 274 -4.39 -11.64 -19.50
N MET A 275 -4.16 -11.58 -18.19
CA MET A 275 -5.18 -11.72 -17.12
C MET A 275 -5.32 -10.46 -16.26
N ALA A 276 -4.33 -9.56 -16.30
CA ALA A 276 -4.27 -8.34 -15.51
C ALA A 276 -4.02 -7.14 -16.41
N ARG A 277 -4.52 -5.95 -16.02
CA ARG A 277 -4.07 -4.70 -16.64
C ARG A 277 -2.72 -4.34 -16.05
N ILE A 278 -1.69 -4.26 -16.86
CA ILE A 278 -0.36 -3.86 -16.43
C ILE A 278 0.03 -2.60 -17.20
N ALA A 279 0.27 -1.53 -16.47
CA ALA A 279 0.78 -0.29 -17.00
C ALA A 279 2.14 0.03 -16.38
N VAL A 280 3.00 0.65 -17.17
CA VAL A 280 4.28 1.21 -16.71
C VAL A 280 4.19 2.72 -16.90
N ASP A 281 4.69 3.46 -15.93
CA ASP A 281 4.80 4.91 -16.02
C ASP A 281 5.62 5.31 -17.26
N GLU A 282 5.13 6.31 -17.99
CA GLU A 282 5.84 6.89 -19.13
C GLU A 282 6.80 8.01 -18.69
N GLY A 283 6.50 8.62 -17.54
CA GLY A 283 7.28 9.69 -16.90
C GLY A 283 8.43 9.18 -16.03
N ASP A 284 8.70 9.95 -14.96
CA ASP A 284 9.71 9.67 -13.94
C ASP A 284 9.07 9.69 -12.55
N ILE A 285 7.92 9.03 -12.41
CA ILE A 285 7.23 8.88 -11.12
C ILE A 285 8.09 7.97 -10.24
N PRO A 286 8.59 8.46 -9.09
CA PRO A 286 9.38 7.63 -8.19
C PRO A 286 8.48 6.63 -7.48
N HIS A 287 9.05 5.48 -7.07
CA HIS A 287 8.35 4.48 -6.23
C HIS A 287 7.63 5.14 -5.03
N ALA A 288 8.34 5.98 -4.28
CA ALA A 288 7.77 6.76 -3.18
C ALA A 288 7.09 8.06 -3.67
N PHE A 289 6.16 7.93 -4.62
CA PHE A 289 5.46 9.04 -5.31
C PHE A 289 4.74 10.03 -4.37
N CYS A 290 4.45 9.60 -3.14
CA CYS A 290 3.74 10.36 -2.12
C CYS A 290 4.63 11.25 -1.22
N THR A 291 5.94 11.33 -1.50
CA THR A 291 6.90 11.96 -0.56
C THR A 291 7.51 13.28 -1.03
N ARG A 292 7.75 13.48 -2.34
CA ARG A 292 8.63 14.54 -2.85
C ARG A 292 7.93 15.86 -3.20
N GLN A 293 8.64 16.98 -3.03
CA GLN A 293 8.19 18.30 -3.48
C GLN A 293 8.22 18.43 -5.00
N GLY A 294 7.25 19.17 -5.55
CA GLY A 294 7.26 19.64 -6.94
C GLY A 294 6.98 18.57 -7.99
N SER A 295 6.73 17.32 -7.59
CA SER A 295 6.27 16.27 -8.50
C SER A 295 4.74 16.22 -8.50
N ASP A 296 4.12 16.39 -9.66
CA ASP A 296 2.70 16.07 -9.90
C ASP A 296 2.42 14.56 -9.81
N ALA A 297 3.37 13.77 -9.33
CA ALA A 297 3.33 12.31 -9.21
C ALA A 297 2.10 11.81 -8.45
N SER A 298 1.74 12.43 -7.31
CA SER A 298 0.53 12.05 -6.56
C SER A 298 -0.75 12.28 -7.37
N LEU A 299 -0.82 13.37 -8.13
CA LEU A 299 -1.97 13.64 -9.01
C LEU A 299 -1.99 12.69 -10.21
N GLU A 300 -0.84 12.37 -10.78
CA GLU A 300 -0.73 11.48 -11.94
C GLU A 300 -1.10 10.04 -11.60
N VAL A 301 -0.64 9.52 -10.45
CA VAL A 301 -1.08 8.22 -9.93
C VAL A 301 -2.59 8.24 -9.66
N ALA A 302 -3.14 9.34 -9.13
CA ALA A 302 -4.58 9.48 -8.91
C ALA A 302 -5.38 9.48 -10.23
N ARG A 303 -4.87 10.13 -11.29
CA ARG A 303 -5.47 10.07 -12.63
C ARG A 303 -5.51 8.65 -13.18
N ARG A 304 -4.39 7.92 -13.07
CA ARG A 304 -4.30 6.52 -13.51
C ARG A 304 -5.31 5.64 -12.78
N VAL A 305 -5.44 5.78 -11.46
CA VAL A 305 -6.46 5.05 -10.70
C VAL A 305 -7.86 5.44 -11.15
N CYS A 306 -8.14 6.73 -11.37
CA CYS A 306 -9.44 7.19 -11.83
C CYS A 306 -9.80 6.60 -13.21
N GLU A 307 -8.82 6.42 -14.11
CA GLU A 307 -9.01 5.74 -15.40
C GLU A 307 -9.44 4.29 -15.21
N TRP A 308 -8.84 3.54 -14.28
CA TRP A 308 -9.25 2.18 -13.98
C TRP A 308 -10.66 2.09 -13.38
N VAL A 309 -11.03 3.04 -12.52
CA VAL A 309 -12.41 3.11 -12.01
C VAL A 309 -13.39 3.38 -13.15
N LYS A 310 -13.04 4.26 -14.10
CA LYS A 310 -13.86 4.50 -15.30
C LYS A 310 -13.97 3.25 -16.19
N GLU A 311 -12.91 2.46 -16.34
CA GLU A 311 -12.97 1.17 -17.05
C GLU A 311 -13.98 0.22 -16.38
N ILE A 312 -13.93 0.12 -15.04
CA ILE A 312 -14.86 -0.71 -14.25
C ILE A 312 -16.32 -0.26 -14.40
N ASP A 313 -16.60 1.04 -14.40
CA ASP A 313 -17.97 1.56 -14.54
C ASP A 313 -18.46 1.61 -16.00
N GLY A 314 -17.58 1.87 -16.96
CA GLY A 314 -17.90 1.98 -18.38
C GLY A 314 -18.42 0.67 -18.98
N HIS A 315 -17.87 -0.46 -18.54
CA HIS A 315 -18.29 -1.80 -18.97
C HIS A 315 -19.61 -2.30 -18.35
N LYS A 316 -20.34 -1.45 -17.61
CA LYS A 316 -21.71 -1.73 -17.15
C LYS A 316 -22.80 -1.03 -17.99
N SER A 317 -22.41 -0.20 -18.96
CA SER A 317 -23.32 0.66 -19.75
C SER A 317 -23.59 0.15 -21.17
N GLU A 318 -23.08 -1.03 -21.53
CA GLU A 318 -23.38 -1.79 -22.75
C GLU A 318 -24.16 -3.05 -22.40
#